data_AF-A0A543Q1H2-F1
#
_entry.id   AF-A0A543Q1H2-F1
#
_cell.length_a   1.000
_cell.length_b   1.000
_cell.length_c   1.000
_cell.angle_alpha   90.00
_cell.angle_beta   90.00
_cell.angle_gamma   90.00
#
_symmetry.space_group_name_H-M   'P 1'
#
loop_
_entity.id
_entity.type
_entity.pdbx_description
1 polymer ?
#
loop_
_entity_poly.entity_id
_entity_poly.type
_entity_poly.pdbx_seq_one_letter_code
_entity_poly.pdbx_strand_id
1 'polypeptide(L)'
;MKLDAYLELSKGWLIDHTSVYDLARSTERAMQHDYVVPKNPTWDDGPCLGSWNGTERIQAAVPLSIKTSLEAGKAAELAMGSNYAGHPTGKIPISFLDGSSPRVGAVIARAGIVVQFELWKDYARLVSYPFNKKQMKGWTFLDKREEPNLEYAINRRNELTHEPMPANDPNMRELVEFCSKLHWLAKMAASYMANKSSN
;
A
#
# COMPACT_ATOMS: atom_id res chain seq x y z
N MET A 1 -10.54 -14.64 -15.61
CA MET A 1 -10.52 -14.77 -14.13
C MET A 1 -11.94 -15.08 -13.66
N LYS A 2 -12.13 -16.20 -12.94
CA LYS A 2 -13.41 -16.54 -12.27
C LYS A 2 -13.52 -15.75 -10.95
N LEU A 3 -14.73 -15.62 -10.39
CA LEU A 3 -14.96 -14.91 -9.12
C LEU A 3 -14.04 -15.40 -8.01
N ASP A 4 -13.95 -16.72 -7.80
CA ASP A 4 -13.14 -17.30 -6.73
C ASP A 4 -11.65 -16.94 -6.89
N ALA A 5 -11.14 -17.01 -8.12
CA ALA A 5 -9.75 -16.64 -8.40
C ALA A 5 -9.47 -15.16 -8.11
N TYR A 6 -10.42 -14.27 -8.44
CA TYR A 6 -10.31 -12.85 -8.08
C TYR A 6 -10.32 -12.66 -6.55
N LEU A 7 -11.25 -13.31 -5.85
CA LEU A 7 -11.38 -13.19 -4.40
C LEU A 7 -10.15 -13.72 -3.68
N GLU A 8 -9.60 -14.86 -4.09
CA GLU A 8 -8.39 -15.42 -3.49
C GLU A 8 -7.18 -14.50 -3.71
N LEU A 9 -6.98 -14.00 -4.93
CA LEU A 9 -5.88 -13.09 -5.21
C LEU A 9 -6.01 -11.77 -4.43
N SER A 10 -7.21 -11.21 -4.38
CA SER A 10 -7.47 -9.96 -3.66
C SER A 10 -7.29 -10.11 -2.15
N LYS A 11 -7.72 -11.24 -1.56
CA LYS A 11 -7.50 -11.55 -0.13
C LYS A 11 -6.02 -11.71 0.20
N GLY A 12 -5.29 -12.52 -0.57
CA GLY A 12 -3.86 -12.74 -0.34
C GLY A 12 -3.10 -11.42 -0.37
N TRP A 13 -3.41 -10.59 -1.35
CA TRP A 13 -2.81 -9.27 -1.48
C TRP A 13 -3.14 -8.32 -0.31
N LEU A 14 -4.38 -8.35 0.18
CA LEU A 14 -4.77 -7.56 1.36
C LEU A 14 -3.98 -7.99 2.60
N ILE A 15 -3.83 -9.30 2.82
CA ILE A 15 -3.04 -9.87 3.93
C ILE A 15 -1.58 -9.43 3.83
N ASP A 16 -0.99 -9.50 2.64
CA ASP A 16 0.40 -9.07 2.41
C ASP A 16 0.56 -7.58 2.76
N HIS A 17 -0.37 -6.73 2.30
CA HIS A 17 -0.31 -5.28 2.59
C HIS A 17 -0.47 -4.96 4.07
N THR A 18 -1.39 -5.61 4.77
CA THR A 18 -1.55 -5.41 6.22
C THR A 18 -0.34 -5.91 6.99
N SER A 19 0.27 -7.02 6.55
CA SER A 19 1.49 -7.56 7.18
C SER A 19 2.68 -6.62 6.99
N VAL A 20 2.86 -6.08 5.78
CA VAL A 20 3.90 -5.08 5.49
C VAL A 20 3.69 -3.82 6.32
N TYR A 21 2.45 -3.37 6.47
CA TYR A 21 2.11 -2.24 7.34
C TYR A 21 2.49 -2.50 8.81
N ASP A 22 2.09 -3.65 9.36
CA ASP A 22 2.36 -3.98 10.77
C ASP A 22 3.86 -4.11 11.04
N LEU A 23 4.61 -4.73 10.11
CA LEU A 23 6.07 -4.81 10.18
C LEU A 23 6.72 -3.43 10.10
N ALA A 24 6.28 -2.58 9.17
CA ALA A 24 6.81 -1.22 9.01
C ALA A 24 6.56 -0.35 10.26
N ARG A 25 5.35 -0.41 10.82
CA ARG A 25 4.99 0.33 12.04
C ARG A 25 5.69 -0.19 13.29
N SER A 26 5.86 -1.50 13.40
CA SER A 26 6.59 -2.11 14.52
C SER A 26 8.06 -1.72 14.47
N THR A 27 8.64 -1.73 13.27
CA THR A 27 10.02 -1.30 13.03
C THR A 27 10.21 0.16 13.43
N GLU A 28 9.33 1.05 12.94
CA GLU A 28 9.39 2.48 13.24
C GLU A 28 9.37 2.76 14.75
N ARG A 29 8.50 2.06 15.51
CA ARG A 29 8.42 2.21 16.97
C ARG A 29 9.65 1.71 17.71
N ALA A 30 10.37 0.74 17.14
CA ALA A 30 11.54 0.14 17.76
C ALA A 30 12.85 0.91 17.48
N MET A 31 12.82 1.91 16.60
CA MET A 31 13.98 2.73 16.24
C MET A 31 14.16 3.94 17.17
N GLN A 32 15.40 4.23 17.52
CA GLN A 32 15.78 5.55 18.04
C GLN A 32 16.27 6.44 16.89
N HIS A 33 15.66 7.62 16.75
CA HIS A 33 15.85 8.54 15.62
C HIS A 33 17.32 9.01 15.43
N ASP A 34 18.09 9.07 16.51
CA ASP A 34 19.45 9.64 16.49
C ASP A 34 20.57 8.60 16.40
N TYR A 35 20.23 7.31 16.34
CA TYR A 35 21.21 6.24 16.45
C TYR A 35 21.63 5.66 15.09
N VAL A 36 22.93 5.72 14.80
CA VAL A 36 23.58 5.17 13.59
C VAL A 36 24.55 4.07 14.02
N VAL A 37 24.34 2.85 13.55
CA VAL A 37 25.30 1.76 13.81
C VAL A 37 26.45 1.81 12.79
N PRO A 38 27.70 1.57 13.22
CA PRO A 38 28.83 1.41 12.32
C PRO A 38 28.58 0.34 11.25
N LYS A 39 29.20 0.50 10.08
CA LYS A 39 29.08 -0.41 8.94
C LYS A 39 29.53 -1.83 9.34
N ASN A 40 28.64 -2.82 9.38
CA ASN A 40 28.97 -4.23 9.63
C ASN A 40 29.12 -5.00 8.30
N PRO A 41 30.17 -5.81 8.12
CA PRO A 41 30.38 -6.64 6.93
C PRO A 41 29.34 -7.77 6.72
N THR A 42 28.46 -8.08 7.69
CA THR A 42 27.36 -9.05 7.46
C THR A 42 26.14 -8.45 6.74
N TRP A 43 26.21 -7.18 6.34
CA TRP A 43 25.07 -6.39 5.82
C TRP A 43 25.16 -6.14 4.32
N ASP A 44 25.46 -7.18 3.55
CA ASP A 44 25.70 -7.04 2.11
C ASP A 44 24.41 -6.82 1.29
N ASP A 45 23.23 -7.18 1.83
CA ASP A 45 21.95 -7.04 1.12
C ASP A 45 20.91 -6.20 1.90
N GLY A 46 20.62 -5.01 1.37
CA GLY A 46 19.38 -4.27 1.65
C GLY A 46 19.28 -3.55 3.00
N PRO A 47 18.09 -2.95 3.27
CA PRO A 47 17.81 -2.34 4.56
C PRO A 47 17.63 -3.42 5.62
N CYS A 48 18.40 -3.36 6.70
CA CYS A 48 18.37 -4.33 7.78
C CYS A 48 18.18 -3.66 9.14
N LEU A 49 17.53 -4.37 10.07
CA LEU A 49 17.53 -4.03 11.49
C LEU A 49 18.74 -4.70 12.14
N GLY A 50 19.60 -3.90 12.76
CA GLY A 50 20.78 -4.36 13.49
C GLY A 50 20.71 -4.03 14.97
N SER A 51 21.26 -4.91 15.82
CA SER A 51 21.55 -4.58 17.22
C SER A 51 22.84 -3.75 17.30
N TRP A 52 22.99 -2.98 18.39
CA TRP A 52 24.17 -2.15 18.70
C TRP A 52 25.51 -2.91 18.54
N ASN A 53 25.54 -4.21 18.83
CA ASN A 53 26.78 -5.02 18.89
C ASN A 53 26.99 -5.92 17.66
N GLY A 54 26.22 -5.76 16.58
CA GLY A 54 26.38 -6.59 15.37
C GLY A 54 26.12 -8.07 15.59
N THR A 55 25.40 -8.43 16.66
CA THR A 55 25.01 -9.82 16.94
C THR A 55 23.91 -10.23 15.96
N GLU A 56 24.02 -11.44 15.37
CA GLU A 56 23.01 -11.99 14.44
C GLU A 56 21.60 -12.03 15.05
N ARG A 57 21.50 -12.07 16.39
CA ARG A 57 20.23 -12.00 17.12
C ARG A 57 20.01 -10.60 17.67
N ILE A 58 18.85 -10.03 17.33
CA ILE A 58 18.32 -8.80 17.93
C ILE A 58 17.96 -9.09 19.39
N GLN A 59 18.61 -8.42 20.33
CA GLN A 59 18.25 -8.47 21.75
C GLN A 59 17.23 -7.36 22.03
N ALA A 60 16.08 -7.73 22.61
CA ALA A 60 14.97 -6.79 22.88
C ALA A 60 15.32 -5.62 23.82
N ALA A 61 16.45 -5.72 24.54
CA ALA A 61 16.92 -4.70 25.48
C ALA A 61 17.89 -3.66 24.86
N VAL A 62 18.18 -3.76 23.56
CA VAL A 62 19.21 -2.95 22.90
C VAL A 62 18.57 -2.03 21.84
N PRO A 63 18.98 -0.75 21.74
CA PRO A 63 18.50 0.14 20.68
C PRO A 63 18.72 -0.46 19.28
N LEU A 64 17.71 -0.33 18.42
CA LEU A 64 17.82 -0.71 17.01
C LEU A 64 18.26 0.49 16.17
N SER A 65 18.96 0.19 15.07
CA SER A 65 19.19 1.15 13.99
C SER A 65 18.71 0.59 12.66
N ILE A 66 18.46 1.50 11.71
CA ILE A 66 18.23 1.15 10.31
C ILE A 66 19.43 1.56 9.48
N LYS A 67 19.89 0.61 8.65
CA LYS A 67 20.69 0.91 7.47
C LYS A 67 19.73 1.18 6.30
N THR A 68 19.89 2.31 5.63
CA THR A 68 19.13 2.65 4.42
C THR A 68 19.68 1.88 3.21
N SER A 69 18.81 1.51 2.27
CA SER A 69 19.25 0.87 1.03
C SER A 69 19.96 1.86 0.10
N LEU A 70 20.72 1.35 -0.87
CA LEU A 70 21.35 2.19 -1.89
C LEU A 70 20.31 2.97 -2.71
N GLU A 71 19.15 2.36 -2.97
CA GLU A 71 18.02 2.96 -3.68
C GLU A 71 17.41 4.10 -2.89
N ALA A 72 17.25 3.95 -1.58
CA ALA A 72 16.78 5.02 -0.71
C ALA A 72 17.76 6.21 -0.74
N GLY A 73 19.07 5.94 -0.71
CA GLY A 73 20.10 6.96 -0.85
C GLY A 73 20.03 7.71 -2.19
N LYS A 74 19.86 6.99 -3.30
CA LYS A 74 19.66 7.60 -4.63
C LYS A 74 18.36 8.39 -4.73
N ALA A 75 17.27 7.91 -4.12
CA ALA A 75 16.00 8.64 -4.09
C ALA A 75 16.13 9.96 -3.31
N ALA A 76 16.88 9.96 -2.22
CA ALA A 76 17.19 11.17 -1.45
C ALA A 76 18.04 12.17 -2.24
N GLU A 77 19.08 11.69 -2.94
CA GLU A 77 19.90 12.48 -3.85
C GLU A 77 19.06 13.18 -4.93
N LEU A 78 18.16 12.43 -5.59
CA LEU A 78 17.24 12.97 -6.58
C LEU A 78 16.31 14.03 -5.99
N ALA A 79 15.77 13.81 -4.79
CA ALA A 79 14.84 14.72 -4.14
C ALA A 79 15.51 16.03 -3.68
N MET A 80 16.79 15.97 -3.30
CA MET A 80 17.51 17.11 -2.72
C MET A 80 18.49 17.80 -3.68
N GLY A 81 18.75 17.23 -4.85
CA GLY A 81 19.64 17.82 -5.86
C GLY A 81 21.12 17.90 -5.45
N SER A 82 21.57 17.13 -4.45
CA SER A 82 22.96 17.09 -3.99
C SER A 82 23.49 15.65 -3.95
N ASN A 83 24.79 15.48 -4.26
CA ASN A 83 25.48 14.18 -4.24
C ASN A 83 25.46 13.57 -2.84
N TYR A 84 24.38 12.88 -2.51
CA TYR A 84 24.23 12.14 -1.27
C TYR A 84 25.08 10.85 -1.26
N ALA A 85 25.57 10.45 -2.45
CA ALA A 85 26.59 9.42 -2.68
C ALA A 85 27.95 9.80 -2.04
N GLY A 86 28.03 9.73 -0.71
CA GLY A 86 29.26 10.02 0.03
C GLY A 86 29.07 10.30 1.52
N HIS A 87 27.84 10.37 2.04
CA HIS A 87 27.66 10.69 3.46
C HIS A 87 28.17 9.53 4.36
N PRO A 88 29.17 9.75 5.23
CA PRO A 88 29.84 8.69 5.99
C PRO A 88 28.92 7.98 7.00
N THR A 89 27.74 8.53 7.25
CA THR A 89 26.75 8.02 8.22
C THR A 89 25.56 7.32 7.58
N GLY A 90 25.37 7.40 6.25
CA GLY A 90 24.16 6.87 5.60
C GLY A 90 22.83 7.54 6.03
N LYS A 91 22.88 8.67 6.76
CA LYS A 91 21.71 9.44 7.23
C LYS A 91 21.00 10.20 6.11
N ILE A 92 19.95 9.60 5.53
CA ILE A 92 19.07 10.32 4.63
C ILE A 92 18.39 11.40 5.48
N PRO A 93 18.45 12.69 5.13
CA PRO A 93 17.66 13.71 5.80
C PRO A 93 16.20 13.48 5.44
N ILE A 94 15.56 12.64 6.24
CA ILE A 94 14.12 12.44 6.20
C ILE A 94 13.56 13.60 7.01
N SER A 95 12.91 14.56 6.36
CA SER A 95 12.08 15.53 7.04
C SER A 95 10.88 14.81 7.65
N PHE A 96 11.06 14.24 8.83
CA PHE A 96 9.94 14.08 9.75
C PHE A 96 9.61 15.49 10.19
N LEU A 97 8.70 16.14 9.46
CA LEU A 97 8.05 17.34 9.95
C LEU A 97 7.59 17.00 11.39
N ASP A 98 8.00 17.82 12.36
CA ASP A 98 7.37 17.99 13.67
C ASP A 98 7.03 16.76 14.54
N GLY A 99 7.73 15.63 14.41
CA GLY A 99 7.48 14.44 15.24
C GLY A 99 6.22 13.67 14.84
N SER A 100 5.62 14.01 13.70
CA SER A 100 4.64 13.17 13.04
C SER A 100 5.37 12.06 12.26
N SER A 101 5.07 10.82 12.67
CA SER A 101 5.48 9.54 12.07
C SER A 101 5.55 9.59 10.53
N PRO A 102 6.51 8.87 9.88
CA PRO A 102 6.53 8.72 8.44
C PRO A 102 5.13 8.36 7.92
N ARG A 103 4.77 8.95 6.78
CA ARG A 103 3.56 8.64 5.99
C ARG A 103 3.50 7.17 5.51
N VAL A 104 4.28 6.26 6.10
CA VAL A 104 4.38 4.84 5.73
C VAL A 104 3.02 4.17 5.71
N GLY A 105 2.16 4.42 6.72
CA GLY A 105 0.81 3.89 6.74
C GLY A 105 -0.04 4.38 5.58
N ALA A 106 0.06 5.66 5.27
CA ALA A 106 -0.65 6.28 4.17
C ALA A 106 -0.14 5.80 2.79
N VAL A 107 1.18 5.67 2.64
CA VAL A 107 1.81 5.19 1.40
C VAL A 107 1.39 3.75 1.11
N ILE A 108 1.44 2.87 2.12
CA ILE A 108 1.03 1.48 1.99
C ILE A 108 -0.47 1.39 1.69
N ALA A 109 -1.32 2.12 2.42
CA ALA A 109 -2.76 2.11 2.20
C ALA A 109 -3.15 2.64 0.80
N ARG A 110 -2.46 3.69 0.33
CA ARG A 110 -2.68 4.29 -0.99
C ARG A 110 -2.32 3.32 -2.12
N ALA A 111 -1.12 2.75 -2.08
CA ALA A 111 -0.71 1.70 -3.03
C ALA A 111 -1.71 0.52 -2.98
N GLY A 112 -2.11 0.18 -1.75
CA GLY A 112 -3.26 -0.62 -1.36
C GLY A 112 -4.47 -0.50 -2.29
N ILE A 113 -5.10 0.67 -2.18
CA ILE A 113 -6.38 1.00 -2.82
C ILE A 113 -6.24 0.99 -4.34
N VAL A 114 -5.15 1.57 -4.87
CA VAL A 114 -4.92 1.67 -6.31
C VAL A 114 -4.83 0.29 -6.95
N VAL A 115 -3.98 -0.59 -6.41
CA VAL A 115 -3.78 -1.93 -6.98
C VAL A 115 -5.03 -2.80 -6.83
N GLN A 116 -5.73 -2.73 -5.70
CA GLN A 116 -6.97 -3.48 -5.49
C GLN A 116 -8.07 -3.08 -6.49
N PHE A 117 -8.19 -1.79 -6.78
CA PHE A 117 -9.10 -1.33 -7.83
C PHE A 117 -8.69 -1.82 -9.22
N GLU A 118 -7.41 -1.82 -9.55
CA GLU A 118 -6.92 -2.31 -10.85
C GLU A 118 -7.18 -3.82 -11.01
N LEU A 119 -6.95 -4.61 -9.96
CA LEU A 119 -7.29 -6.02 -9.91
C LEU A 119 -8.80 -6.26 -10.10
N TRP A 120 -9.62 -5.47 -9.40
CA TRP A 120 -11.08 -5.53 -9.56
C TRP A 120 -11.53 -5.11 -10.95
N LYS A 121 -10.91 -4.08 -11.54
CA LYS A 121 -11.22 -3.59 -12.89
C LYS A 121 -10.98 -4.69 -13.93
N ASP A 122 -9.91 -5.46 -13.79
CA ASP A 122 -9.62 -6.58 -14.67
C ASP A 122 -10.66 -7.69 -14.54
N TYR A 123 -11.13 -7.98 -13.31
CA TYR A 123 -12.28 -8.87 -13.10
C TYR A 123 -13.55 -8.31 -13.76
N ALA A 124 -13.92 -7.06 -13.46
CA ALA A 124 -15.13 -6.42 -13.95
C ALA A 124 -15.19 -6.37 -15.49
N ARG A 125 -14.06 -6.11 -16.14
CA ARG A 125 -13.94 -6.14 -17.60
C ARG A 125 -14.31 -7.51 -18.18
N LEU A 126 -13.87 -8.59 -17.55
CA LEU A 126 -14.14 -9.95 -18.02
C LEU A 126 -15.62 -10.33 -17.92
N VAL A 127 -16.31 -9.86 -16.88
CA VAL A 127 -17.74 -10.09 -16.67
C VAL A 127 -18.63 -8.99 -17.25
N SER A 128 -18.06 -8.08 -18.05
CA SER A 128 -18.76 -6.93 -18.65
C SER A 128 -19.50 -6.04 -17.64
N TYR A 129 -19.00 -5.96 -16.41
CA TYR A 129 -19.55 -5.12 -15.35
C TYR A 129 -18.93 -3.71 -15.39
N PRO A 130 -19.67 -2.64 -15.04
CA PRO A 130 -19.17 -1.27 -15.13
C PRO A 130 -17.99 -1.04 -14.17
N PHE A 131 -16.94 -0.38 -14.67
CA PHE A 131 -15.74 -0.02 -13.89
C PHE A 131 -15.26 1.41 -14.07
N ASN A 132 -16.05 2.23 -14.76
CA ASN A 132 -15.83 3.67 -14.87
C ASN A 132 -17.17 4.40 -15.00
N LYS A 133 -17.17 5.71 -14.73
CA LYS A 133 -18.39 6.53 -14.76
C LYS A 133 -19.13 6.51 -16.09
N LYS A 134 -18.44 6.33 -17.22
CA LYS A 134 -19.10 6.28 -18.54
C LYS A 134 -19.97 5.03 -18.68
N GLN A 135 -19.46 3.88 -18.23
CA GLN A 135 -20.21 2.62 -18.27
C GLN A 135 -21.38 2.59 -17.29
N MET A 136 -21.28 3.29 -16.15
CA MET A 136 -22.36 3.35 -15.16
C MET A 136 -23.63 4.02 -15.69
N LYS A 137 -23.51 5.07 -16.52
CA LYS A 137 -24.65 5.89 -16.98
C LYS A 137 -25.75 5.14 -17.74
N GLY A 138 -25.45 3.95 -18.26
CA GLY A 138 -26.42 3.10 -18.97
C GLY A 138 -26.62 1.73 -18.31
N TRP A 139 -26.13 1.55 -17.08
CA TRP A 139 -26.21 0.29 -16.37
C TRP A 139 -27.44 0.22 -15.48
N THR A 140 -28.14 -0.92 -15.49
CA THR A 140 -29.27 -1.16 -14.57
C THR A 140 -28.78 -1.95 -13.36
N PHE A 141 -28.71 -1.28 -12.22
CA PHE A 141 -28.31 -1.89 -10.94
C PHE A 141 -29.42 -2.78 -10.35
N LEU A 142 -29.05 -3.94 -9.80
CA LEU A 142 -29.95 -4.89 -9.14
C LEU A 142 -30.18 -4.52 -7.67
N ASP A 143 -29.19 -3.91 -7.02
CA ASP A 143 -29.22 -3.41 -5.65
C ASP A 143 -28.83 -1.92 -5.61
N LYS A 144 -29.62 -1.13 -4.89
CA LYS A 144 -29.42 0.34 -4.74
C LYS A 144 -28.07 0.74 -4.17
N ARG A 145 -27.34 -0.19 -3.53
CA ARG A 145 -26.01 0.05 -2.95
C ARG A 145 -24.90 -0.13 -3.98
N GLU A 146 -25.17 -0.70 -5.15
CA GLU A 146 -24.16 -0.97 -6.18
C GLU A 146 -23.60 0.32 -6.74
N GLU A 147 -24.47 1.20 -7.22
CA GLU A 147 -24.09 2.49 -7.79
C GLU A 147 -23.21 3.33 -6.85
N PRO A 148 -23.60 3.62 -5.59
CA PRO A 148 -22.77 4.43 -4.70
C PRO A 148 -21.46 3.76 -4.30
N ASN A 149 -21.43 2.42 -4.12
CA ASN A 149 -20.18 1.72 -3.80
C ASN A 149 -19.21 1.73 -4.99
N LEU A 150 -19.74 1.56 -6.20
CA LEU A 150 -18.95 1.59 -7.42
C LEU A 150 -18.45 3.00 -7.71
N GLU A 151 -19.28 4.03 -7.55
CA GLU A 151 -18.87 5.42 -7.70
C GLU A 151 -17.78 5.78 -6.68
N TYR A 152 -17.95 5.42 -5.41
CA TYR A 152 -16.93 5.60 -4.39
C TYR A 152 -15.61 4.94 -4.81
N ALA A 153 -15.65 3.68 -5.26
CA ALA A 153 -14.44 2.95 -5.66
C ALA A 153 -13.69 3.64 -6.80
N ILE A 154 -14.41 4.09 -7.82
CA ILE A 154 -13.85 4.79 -8.99
C ILE A 154 -13.28 6.15 -8.59
N ASN A 155 -14.05 6.96 -7.86
CA ASN A 155 -13.63 8.29 -7.45
C ASN A 155 -12.41 8.22 -6.56
N ARG A 156 -12.47 7.38 -5.54
CA ARG A 156 -11.41 7.28 -4.55
C ARG A 156 -10.09 6.82 -5.16
N ARG A 157 -10.12 5.84 -6.07
CA ARG A 157 -8.91 5.45 -6.81
C ARG A 157 -8.37 6.60 -7.65
N ASN A 158 -9.24 7.31 -8.39
CA ASN A 158 -8.83 8.41 -9.25
C ASN A 158 -8.18 9.56 -8.46
N GLU A 159 -8.80 9.96 -7.34
CA GLU A 159 -8.24 10.95 -6.40
C GLU A 159 -6.83 10.55 -5.97
N LEU A 160 -6.65 9.31 -5.51
CA LEU A 160 -5.37 8.82 -5.00
C LEU A 160 -4.29 8.65 -6.08
N THR A 161 -4.68 8.56 -7.35
CA THR A 161 -3.77 8.38 -8.50
C THR A 161 -3.35 9.70 -9.11
N HIS A 162 -4.27 10.66 -9.26
CA HIS A 162 -4.05 11.88 -10.03
C HIS A 162 -3.76 13.12 -9.17
N GLU A 163 -4.26 13.16 -7.93
CA GLU A 163 -4.13 14.31 -7.05
C GLU A 163 -3.60 13.88 -5.67
N PRO A 164 -2.33 13.43 -5.57
CA PRO A 164 -1.77 12.95 -4.32
C PRO A 164 -1.55 14.10 -3.32
N MET A 165 -2.60 14.47 -2.59
CA MET A 165 -2.53 15.43 -1.49
C MET A 165 -2.29 14.69 -0.15
N PRO A 166 -1.27 15.06 0.65
CA PRO A 166 -1.04 14.46 1.96
C PRO A 166 -2.24 14.56 2.91
N ALA A 167 -3.01 15.64 2.83
CA ALA A 167 -4.21 15.84 3.64
C ALA A 167 -5.35 14.85 3.34
N ASN A 168 -5.28 14.16 2.20
CA ASN A 168 -6.29 13.18 1.75
C ASN A 168 -5.72 11.74 1.74
N ASP A 169 -4.63 11.51 2.44
CA ASP A 169 -4.01 10.20 2.54
C ASP A 169 -4.95 9.17 3.18
N PRO A 170 -5.08 7.97 2.58
CA PRO A 170 -5.88 6.92 3.18
C PRO A 170 -5.17 6.30 4.36
N ASN A 171 -5.91 5.58 5.20
CA ASN A 171 -5.34 4.75 6.26
C ASN A 171 -5.64 3.26 5.99
N MET A 172 -5.04 2.38 6.78
CA MET A 172 -5.22 0.93 6.60
C MET A 172 -6.67 0.47 6.81
N ARG A 173 -7.42 1.14 7.68
CA ARG A 173 -8.85 0.85 7.85
C ARG A 173 -9.61 1.14 6.56
N GLU A 174 -9.34 2.28 5.94
CA GLU A 174 -9.93 2.64 4.65
C GLU A 174 -9.58 1.61 3.57
N LEU A 175 -8.33 1.13 3.49
CA LEU A 175 -7.95 0.06 2.56
C LEU A 175 -8.80 -1.21 2.77
N VAL A 176 -8.97 -1.65 4.02
CA VAL A 176 -9.77 -2.85 4.34
C VAL A 176 -11.24 -2.65 3.94
N GLU A 177 -11.81 -1.49 4.28
CA GLU A 177 -13.18 -1.13 3.92
C GLU A 177 -13.38 -1.05 2.39
N PHE A 178 -12.39 -0.49 1.68
CA PHE A 178 -12.36 -0.42 0.23
C PHE A 178 -12.33 -1.82 -0.40
N CYS A 179 -11.46 -2.71 0.07
CA CYS A 179 -11.40 -4.10 -0.41
C CYS A 179 -12.71 -4.84 -0.17
N SER A 180 -13.32 -4.66 1.01
CA SER A 180 -14.62 -5.24 1.34
C SER A 180 -15.71 -4.81 0.36
N LYS A 181 -15.75 -3.51 -0.01
CA LYS A 181 -16.66 -3.00 -1.04
C LYS A 181 -16.41 -3.64 -2.41
N LEU A 182 -15.15 -3.78 -2.83
CA LEU A 182 -14.81 -4.43 -4.10
C LEU A 182 -15.16 -5.92 -4.13
N HIS A 183 -14.98 -6.64 -3.02
CA HIS A 183 -15.41 -8.05 -2.90
C HIS A 183 -16.91 -8.18 -3.03
N TRP A 184 -17.67 -7.29 -2.38
CA TRP A 184 -19.12 -7.26 -2.49
C TRP A 184 -19.57 -6.94 -3.92
N LEU A 185 -18.99 -5.93 -4.57
CA LEU A 185 -19.27 -5.59 -5.97
C LEU A 185 -18.95 -6.76 -6.91
N ALA A 186 -17.86 -7.49 -6.68
CA ALA A 186 -17.49 -8.63 -7.50
C ALA A 186 -18.51 -9.77 -7.43
N LYS A 187 -19.10 -10.01 -6.25
CA LYS A 187 -20.19 -10.97 -6.08
C LYS A 187 -21.46 -10.53 -6.81
N MET A 188 -21.80 -9.24 -6.76
CA MET A 188 -22.94 -8.71 -7.53
C MET A 188 -22.71 -8.88 -9.04
N ALA A 189 -21.52 -8.53 -9.53
CA ALA A 189 -21.14 -8.72 -10.93
C ALA A 189 -21.24 -10.19 -11.38
N ALA A 190 -20.91 -11.14 -10.51
CA ALA A 190 -21.11 -12.57 -10.80
C ALA A 190 -22.59 -12.96 -10.93
N SER A 191 -23.46 -12.40 -10.09
CA SER A 191 -24.91 -12.62 -10.17
C SER A 191 -25.51 -12.16 -11.51
N TYR A 192 -25.02 -11.05 -12.07
CA TYR A 192 -25.43 -10.62 -13.42
C TYR A 192 -25.09 -11.65 -14.50
N MET A 193 -23.90 -12.24 -14.44
CA MET A 193 -23.49 -13.26 -15.40
C MET A 193 -24.36 -14.52 -15.30
N ALA A 194 -24.72 -14.93 -14.08
CA ALA A 194 -25.61 -16.07 -13.87
C ALA A 194 -27.01 -15.82 -14.45
N ASN A 195 -27.57 -14.64 -14.20
CA ASN A 195 -28.89 -14.26 -14.74
C ASN A 195 -28.90 -14.14 -16.26
N LYS A 196 -27.82 -13.62 -16.85
CA LYS A 196 -27.68 -13.50 -18.32
C LYS A 196 -27.53 -14.85 -19.03
N SER A 197 -27.06 -15.87 -18.34
CA SER A 197 -26.90 -17.23 -18.88
C SER A 197 -28.18 -18.07 -18.79
N SER A 198 -29.22 -17.56 -18.10
CA SER A 198 -30.48 -18.27 -17.84
C SER A 198 -31.63 -17.81 -18.73
N ASN A 199 -31.39 -16.79 -19.59
CA ASN A 199 -32.30 -16.26 -20.59
C ASN A 199 -31.74 -16.50 -21.99
#